data_AF-A0A6G4REH5-F1
#
_entry.id   AF-A0A6G4REH5-F1
#
_cell.length_a   1.000
_cell.length_b   1.000
_cell.length_c   1.000
_cell.angle_alpha   90.00
_cell.angle_beta   90.00
_cell.angle_gamma   90.00
#
_symmetry.space_group_name_H-M   'P 1'
#
loop_
_entity.id
_entity.type
_entity.pdbx_description
1 polymer ?
#
loop_
_entity_poly.entity_id
_entity_poly.type
_entity_poly.pdbx_seq_one_letter_code
_entity_poly.pdbx_strand_id
1 'polypeptide(L)'
;MSLAAETRRVADQHPFLVAALRAGIVNYTAAARFLEVDGETDAVATALRRYAEELPAYEREERDVRVQMESGIGPTDANADTLVSVGATGFGSNGGDQTAIFATGAVDGAALAAVLQALTLEDIDPTAAAVGDGTLLVVVDRLEGANALREVENALEGVPTL
;
A
#
# COMPACT_ATOMS: atom_id res chain seq x y z
N MET A 1 -4.72 31.40 -8.83
CA MET A 1 -3.67 30.39 -8.56
C MET A 1 -2.81 30.28 -9.81
N SER A 2 -1.50 30.02 -9.72
CA SER A 2 -0.67 29.84 -10.93
C SER A 2 -0.89 28.45 -11.53
N LEU A 3 -0.67 28.28 -12.84
CA LEU A 3 -0.74 26.99 -13.52
C LEU A 3 0.14 25.94 -12.83
N ALA A 4 1.34 26.32 -12.41
CA ALA A 4 2.27 25.42 -11.72
C ALA A 4 1.74 24.97 -10.34
N ALA A 5 1.18 25.89 -9.55
CA ALA A 5 0.58 25.55 -8.26
C ALA A 5 -0.65 24.65 -8.43
N GLU A 6 -1.47 24.91 -9.44
CA GLU A 6 -2.62 24.08 -9.77
C GLU A 6 -2.20 22.69 -10.25
N THR A 7 -1.19 22.60 -11.13
CA THR A 7 -0.63 21.33 -11.61
C THR A 7 -0.13 20.47 -10.45
N ARG A 8 0.60 21.07 -9.49
CA ARG A 8 1.06 20.37 -8.28
C ARG A 8 -0.12 19.83 -7.47
N ARG A 9 -1.10 20.70 -7.20
CA ARG A 9 -2.29 20.35 -6.41
C ARG A 9 -3.06 19.18 -7.02
N VAL A 10 -3.20 19.14 -8.35
CA VAL A 10 -3.89 18.04 -9.04
C VAL A 10 -3.01 16.78 -9.07
N ALA A 11 -1.70 16.90 -9.30
CA ALA A 11 -0.79 15.76 -9.24
C ALA A 11 -0.77 15.08 -7.85
N ASP A 12 -0.86 15.86 -6.77
CA ASP A 12 -0.89 15.36 -5.39
C ASP A 12 -2.16 14.52 -5.07
N GLN A 13 -3.22 14.64 -5.87
CA GLN A 13 -4.42 13.80 -5.77
C GLN A 13 -4.20 12.40 -6.37
N HIS A 14 -3.07 12.17 -7.02
CA HIS A 14 -2.70 10.91 -7.67
C HIS A 14 -1.40 10.36 -7.07
N PRO A 15 -1.44 9.64 -5.94
CA PRO A 15 -0.25 9.13 -5.26
C PRO A 15 0.67 8.29 -6.18
N PHE A 16 0.09 7.51 -7.09
CA PHE A 16 0.87 6.74 -8.07
C PHE A 16 1.70 7.62 -9.01
N LEU A 17 1.19 8.80 -9.39
CA LEU A 17 1.91 9.75 -10.23
C LEU A 17 3.05 10.39 -9.44
N VAL A 18 2.80 10.79 -8.19
CA VAL A 18 3.85 11.35 -7.31
C VAL A 18 4.98 10.33 -7.13
N ALA A 19 4.65 9.07 -6.87
CA ALA A 19 5.66 8.00 -6.77
C ALA A 19 6.45 7.83 -8.08
N ALA A 20 5.78 7.86 -9.23
CA ALA A 20 6.43 7.76 -10.54
C ALA A 20 7.34 8.97 -10.86
N LEU A 21 6.93 10.18 -10.44
CA LEU A 21 7.74 11.40 -10.58
C LEU A 21 9.02 11.28 -9.75
N ARG A 22 8.89 10.87 -8.49
CA ARG A 22 10.04 10.59 -7.59
C ARG A 22 10.99 9.54 -8.16
N ALA A 23 10.46 8.53 -8.84
CA ALA A 23 11.23 7.48 -9.48
C ALA A 23 11.85 7.89 -10.84
N GLY A 24 11.51 9.07 -11.38
CA GLY A 24 12.07 9.58 -12.63
C GLY A 24 11.60 8.83 -13.88
N ILE A 25 10.47 8.10 -13.82
CA ILE A 25 9.98 7.24 -14.91
C ILE A 25 8.82 7.86 -15.71
N VAL A 26 8.44 9.10 -15.41
CA VAL A 26 7.25 9.75 -15.99
C VAL A 26 7.53 10.33 -17.37
N ASN A 27 6.64 10.02 -18.34
CA ASN A 27 6.48 10.83 -19.54
C ASN A 27 5.61 12.06 -19.22
N TYR A 28 6.25 13.22 -19.06
CA TYR A 28 5.58 14.45 -18.61
C TYR A 28 4.43 14.90 -19.52
N THR A 29 4.54 14.70 -20.84
CA THR A 29 3.46 15.06 -21.77
C THR A 29 2.25 14.15 -21.61
N ALA A 30 2.47 12.85 -21.37
CA ALA A 30 1.38 11.92 -21.09
C ALA A 30 0.72 12.23 -19.74
N ALA A 31 1.51 12.48 -18.70
CA ALA A 31 1.00 12.88 -17.39
C ALA A 31 0.21 14.20 -17.46
N ALA A 32 0.69 15.19 -18.22
CA ALA A 32 -0.02 16.45 -18.41
C ALA A 32 -1.40 16.28 -19.06
N ARG A 33 -1.55 15.34 -20.00
CA ARG A 33 -2.86 15.01 -20.59
C ARG A 33 -3.77 14.29 -19.59
N PHE A 34 -3.21 13.40 -18.78
CA PHE A 34 -3.94 12.69 -17.75
C PHE A 34 -4.53 13.63 -16.67
N LEU A 35 -3.80 14.68 -16.29
CA LEU A 35 -4.25 15.59 -15.22
C LEU A 35 -5.35 16.56 -15.63
N GLU A 36 -5.60 16.75 -16.94
CA GLU A 36 -6.66 17.61 -17.48
C GLU A 36 -6.72 19.02 -16.85
N VAL A 37 -5.56 19.58 -16.46
CA VAL A 37 -5.45 20.92 -15.87
C VAL A 37 -5.71 21.99 -16.94
N ASP A 38 -6.48 23.01 -16.59
CA ASP A 38 -6.75 24.18 -17.45
C ASP A 38 -5.45 24.90 -17.86
N GLY A 39 -4.99 24.66 -19.09
CA GLY A 39 -3.78 25.25 -19.65
C GLY A 39 -3.24 24.50 -20.87
N GLU A 40 -2.17 25.02 -21.46
CA GLU A 40 -1.46 24.32 -22.53
C GLU A 40 -0.73 23.09 -21.96
N THR A 41 -0.88 21.93 -22.62
CA THR A 41 -0.29 20.66 -22.17
C THR A 41 1.23 20.75 -21.97
N ASP A 42 1.95 21.49 -22.81
CA ASP A 42 3.40 21.65 -22.69
C ASP A 42 3.79 22.51 -21.47
N ALA A 43 2.96 23.48 -21.10
CA ALA A 43 3.14 24.28 -19.91
C ALA A 43 2.90 23.44 -18.64
N VAL A 44 1.87 22.58 -18.64
CA VAL A 44 1.61 21.61 -17.56
C VAL A 44 2.74 20.58 -17.46
N ALA A 45 3.22 20.04 -18.58
CA ALA A 45 4.34 19.11 -18.61
C ALA A 45 5.63 19.74 -18.05
N THR A 46 5.87 21.00 -18.38
CA THR A 46 6.99 21.78 -17.82
C THR A 46 6.85 21.98 -16.31
N ALA A 47 5.63 22.27 -15.83
CA ALA A 47 5.36 22.37 -14.40
C ALA A 47 5.59 21.04 -13.67
N LEU A 48 5.15 19.92 -14.24
CA LEU A 48 5.40 18.58 -13.68
C LEU A 48 6.89 18.24 -13.60
N ARG A 49 7.68 18.59 -14.62
CA ARG A 49 9.13 18.38 -14.58
C ARG A 49 9.79 19.14 -13.43
N ARG A 50 9.43 20.42 -13.26
CA ARG A 50 9.93 21.23 -12.13
C ARG A 50 9.49 20.65 -10.80
N TYR A 51 8.25 20.18 -10.71
CA TYR A 51 7.76 19.54 -9.48
C TYR A 51 8.55 18.26 -9.16
N ALA A 52 8.85 17.43 -10.16
CA ALA A 52 9.67 16.23 -9.97
C ALA A 52 11.07 16.55 -9.41
N GLU A 53 11.69 17.65 -9.85
CA GLU A 53 12.99 18.10 -9.34
C GLU A 53 12.95 18.57 -7.87
N GLU A 54 11.77 18.93 -7.34
CA GLU A 54 11.59 19.32 -5.94
C GLU A 54 11.26 18.14 -5.02
N LEU A 55 10.85 17.01 -5.57
CA LEU A 55 10.44 15.85 -4.80
C LEU A 55 11.65 15.07 -4.27
N PRO A 56 11.55 14.45 -3.06
CA PRO A 56 12.59 13.55 -2.59
C PRO A 56 12.71 12.35 -3.53
N ALA A 57 13.93 11.83 -3.68
CA ALA A 57 14.17 10.66 -4.51
C ALA A 57 13.28 9.47 -4.08
N TYR A 58 12.89 8.64 -5.03
CA TYR A 58 12.23 7.38 -4.71
C TYR A 58 13.26 6.40 -4.13
N GLU A 59 13.11 6.09 -2.84
CA GLU A 59 13.95 5.13 -2.14
C GLU A 59 13.07 4.02 -1.53
N ARG A 60 13.67 2.87 -1.27
CA ARG A 60 13.02 1.72 -0.65
C ARG A 60 13.87 1.22 0.50
N GLU A 61 13.20 0.79 1.56
CA GLU A 61 13.82 0.26 2.77
C GLU A 61 13.24 -1.11 3.12
N GLU A 62 14.11 -2.02 3.51
CA GLU A 62 13.73 -3.28 4.13
C GLU A 62 13.21 -3.03 5.55
N ARG A 63 12.18 -3.79 5.96
CA ARG A 63 11.65 -3.76 7.32
C ARG A 63 12.21 -4.92 8.13
N ASP A 64 12.75 -4.61 9.30
CA ASP A 64 13.17 -5.63 10.28
C ASP A 64 11.92 -6.22 10.95
N VAL A 65 11.45 -7.34 10.39
CA VAL A 65 10.22 -8.01 10.79
C VAL A 65 10.40 -9.52 10.80
N ARG A 66 9.55 -10.18 11.60
CA ARG A 66 9.33 -11.62 11.53
C ARG A 66 7.94 -11.89 10.98
N VAL A 67 7.88 -12.60 9.87
CA VAL A 67 6.62 -13.00 9.23
C VAL A 67 6.22 -14.42 9.66
N GLN A 68 4.94 -14.60 9.99
CA GLN A 68 4.36 -15.88 10.40
C GLN A 68 2.96 -16.04 9.81
N MET A 69 2.51 -17.28 9.69
CA MET A 69 1.19 -17.62 9.18
C MET A 69 0.45 -18.51 10.19
N GLU A 70 -0.83 -18.23 10.39
CA GLU A 70 -1.75 -19.04 11.20
C GLU A 70 -2.99 -19.39 10.38
N SER A 71 -3.26 -20.69 10.21
CA SER A 71 -4.48 -21.19 9.56
C SER A 71 -5.55 -21.52 10.60
N GLY A 72 -6.81 -21.66 10.15
CA GLY A 72 -7.91 -21.93 11.07
C GLY A 72 -8.60 -20.67 11.57
N ILE A 73 -8.42 -19.56 10.84
CA ILE A 73 -9.02 -18.27 11.16
C ILE A 73 -10.43 -18.23 10.60
N GLY A 74 -11.34 -17.63 11.36
CA GLY A 74 -12.68 -17.37 10.88
C GLY A 74 -13.40 -16.29 11.69
N PRO A 75 -14.63 -15.96 11.29
CA PRO A 75 -15.43 -14.95 11.97
C PRO A 75 -15.75 -15.35 13.42
N THR A 76 -15.65 -14.39 14.33
CA THR A 76 -15.98 -14.52 15.75
C THR A 76 -16.62 -13.23 16.26
N ASP A 77 -17.31 -13.31 17.39
CA ASP A 77 -17.73 -12.11 18.12
C ASP A 77 -16.48 -11.36 18.59
N ALA A 78 -16.47 -10.03 18.40
CA ALA A 78 -15.36 -9.18 18.81
C ALA A 78 -15.18 -9.22 20.34
N ASN A 79 -14.04 -9.74 20.78
CA ASN A 79 -13.67 -9.93 22.18
C ASN A 79 -12.15 -9.75 22.37
N ALA A 80 -11.64 -10.04 23.56
CA ALA A 80 -10.22 -9.88 23.88
C ALA A 80 -9.29 -10.84 23.11
N ASP A 81 -9.80 -11.95 22.62
CA ASP A 81 -9.05 -12.98 21.89
C ASP A 81 -9.15 -12.81 20.36
N THR A 82 -9.80 -11.73 19.90
CA THR A 82 -9.96 -11.39 18.49
C THR A 82 -8.65 -10.82 17.94
N LEU A 83 -8.17 -11.35 16.82
CA LEU A 83 -6.95 -10.89 16.15
C LEU A 83 -7.14 -9.52 15.51
N VAL A 84 -8.26 -9.35 14.82
CA VAL A 84 -8.67 -8.09 14.18
C VAL A 84 -10.18 -8.02 14.13
N SER A 85 -10.72 -6.80 14.23
CA SER A 85 -12.15 -6.56 14.00
C SER A 85 -12.35 -5.50 12.92
N VAL A 86 -13.32 -5.75 12.05
CA VAL A 86 -13.77 -4.80 11.02
C VAL A 86 -15.25 -4.55 11.26
N GLY A 87 -15.56 -3.37 11.79
CA GLY A 87 -16.91 -3.06 12.27
C GLY A 87 -17.32 -3.97 13.42
N ALA A 88 -18.40 -4.73 13.25
CA ALA A 88 -18.90 -5.66 14.27
C ALA A 88 -18.34 -7.09 14.12
N THR A 89 -17.57 -7.37 13.06
CA THR A 89 -17.07 -8.72 12.76
C THR A 89 -15.64 -8.85 13.29
N GLY A 90 -15.42 -9.76 14.25
CA GLY A 90 -14.09 -10.16 14.67
C GLY A 90 -13.57 -11.33 13.83
N PHE A 91 -12.26 -11.47 13.74
CA PHE A 91 -11.58 -12.63 13.16
C PHE A 91 -10.61 -13.22 14.18
N GLY A 92 -10.65 -14.54 14.35
CA GLY A 92 -9.83 -15.23 15.35
C GLY A 92 -9.70 -16.73 15.08
N SER A 93 -8.88 -17.38 15.88
CA SER A 93 -8.57 -18.81 15.77
C SER A 93 -9.77 -19.65 16.25
N ASN A 94 -10.54 -20.20 15.31
CA ASN A 94 -11.75 -20.96 15.60
C ASN A 94 -11.94 -22.21 14.71
N GLY A 95 -10.91 -22.58 13.94
CA GLY A 95 -10.97 -23.67 12.97
C GLY A 95 -11.58 -23.28 11.62
N GLY A 96 -11.78 -21.98 11.36
CA GLY A 96 -12.33 -21.44 10.12
C GLY A 96 -11.44 -21.66 8.89
N ASP A 97 -11.96 -21.29 7.74
CA ASP A 97 -11.38 -21.52 6.40
C ASP A 97 -10.50 -20.38 5.89
N GLN A 98 -10.00 -19.54 6.79
CA GLN A 98 -9.08 -18.46 6.46
C GLN A 98 -7.71 -18.67 7.09
N THR A 99 -6.76 -17.87 6.60
CA THR A 99 -5.39 -17.83 7.06
C THR A 99 -5.02 -16.39 7.39
N ALA A 100 -4.49 -16.17 8.59
CA ALA A 100 -3.87 -14.90 8.97
C ALA A 100 -2.36 -14.95 8.70
N ILE A 101 -1.83 -13.86 8.16
CA ILE A 101 -0.40 -13.62 8.03
C ILE A 101 -0.06 -12.43 8.91
N PHE A 102 0.93 -12.61 9.78
CA PHE A 102 1.42 -11.62 10.72
C PHE A 102 2.82 -11.21 10.34
N ALA A 103 3.10 -9.91 10.39
CA ALA A 103 4.46 -9.39 10.41
C ALA A 103 4.65 -8.57 11.69
N THR A 104 5.53 -9.02 12.57
CA THR A 104 5.84 -8.36 13.85
C THR A 104 7.22 -7.72 13.79
N GLY A 105 7.33 -6.44 14.15
CA GLY A 105 8.59 -5.70 14.11
C GLY A 105 8.38 -4.24 13.70
N ALA A 106 9.29 -3.73 12.87
CA ALA A 106 9.25 -2.35 12.36
C ALA A 106 8.21 -2.18 11.24
N VAL A 107 6.93 -2.30 11.58
CA VAL A 107 5.80 -2.14 10.65
C VAL A 107 5.04 -0.84 10.90
N ASP A 108 4.58 -0.22 9.82
CA ASP A 108 3.84 1.04 9.82
C ASP A 108 2.78 1.06 8.70
N GLY A 109 2.11 2.20 8.53
CA GLY A 109 1.11 2.36 7.46
C GLY A 109 1.68 2.21 6.05
N ALA A 110 2.96 2.59 5.83
CA ALA A 110 3.60 2.44 4.53
C ALA A 110 3.87 0.96 4.22
N ALA A 111 4.29 0.18 5.23
CA ALA A 111 4.44 -1.27 5.12
C ALA A 111 3.10 -1.93 4.77
N LEU A 112 2.01 -1.56 5.46
CA LEU A 112 0.68 -2.08 5.13
C LEU A 112 0.24 -1.71 3.70
N ALA A 113 0.47 -0.46 3.28
CA ALA A 113 0.14 -0.04 1.92
C ALA A 113 0.94 -0.81 0.86
N ALA A 114 2.22 -1.11 1.11
CA ALA A 114 3.06 -1.90 0.22
C ALA A 114 2.56 -3.36 0.12
N VAL A 115 2.22 -3.98 1.26
CA VAL A 115 1.63 -5.33 1.31
C VAL A 115 0.32 -5.39 0.52
N LEU A 116 -0.61 -4.46 0.76
CA LEU A 116 -1.91 -4.46 0.06
C LEU A 116 -1.75 -4.30 -1.45
N GLN A 117 -0.81 -3.46 -1.90
CA GLN A 117 -0.51 -3.29 -3.32
C GLN A 117 0.06 -4.59 -3.93
N ALA A 118 0.99 -5.25 -3.25
CA ALA A 118 1.56 -6.52 -3.71
C ALA A 118 0.48 -7.62 -3.82
N LEU A 119 -0.35 -7.77 -2.80
CA LEU A 119 -1.46 -8.73 -2.82
C LEU A 119 -2.46 -8.45 -3.94
N THR A 120 -2.79 -7.19 -4.17
CA THR A 120 -3.69 -6.78 -5.28
C THR A 120 -3.11 -7.16 -6.65
N LEU A 121 -1.80 -7.08 -6.84
CA LEU A 121 -1.16 -7.46 -8.10
C LEU A 121 -1.19 -8.97 -8.38
N GLU A 122 -1.31 -9.78 -7.33
CA GLU A 122 -1.46 -11.24 -7.40
C GLU A 122 -2.94 -11.68 -7.34
N ASP A 123 -3.89 -10.74 -7.50
CA ASP A 123 -5.34 -10.97 -7.41
C ASP A 123 -5.80 -11.59 -6.07
N ILE A 124 -5.08 -11.31 -4.98
CA ILE A 124 -5.42 -11.73 -3.62
C ILE A 124 -6.12 -10.57 -2.90
N ASP A 125 -7.37 -10.78 -2.48
CA ASP A 125 -8.18 -9.77 -1.76
C ASP A 125 -8.29 -10.13 -0.27
N PRO A 126 -7.57 -9.43 0.64
CA PRO A 126 -7.65 -9.70 2.07
C PRO A 126 -9.05 -9.41 2.62
N THR A 127 -9.62 -10.38 3.34
CA THR A 127 -10.89 -10.19 4.04
C THR A 127 -10.77 -9.18 5.19
N ALA A 128 -9.60 -9.09 5.80
CA ALA A 128 -9.27 -8.09 6.81
C ALA A 128 -7.78 -7.74 6.74
N ALA A 129 -7.44 -6.49 7.04
CA ALA A 129 -6.07 -6.03 7.12
C ALA A 129 -5.92 -4.94 8.18
N ALA A 130 -4.83 -4.98 8.94
CA ALA A 130 -4.57 -4.03 10.01
C ALA A 130 -3.07 -3.82 10.24
N VAL A 131 -2.71 -2.67 10.81
CA VAL A 131 -1.40 -2.41 11.38
C VAL A 131 -1.56 -1.64 12.69
N GLY A 132 -0.86 -2.05 13.72
CA GLY A 132 -0.93 -1.45 15.06
C GLY A 132 -0.03 -2.19 16.04
N ASP A 133 0.46 -1.48 17.06
CA ASP A 133 1.28 -2.06 18.14
C ASP A 133 2.46 -2.93 17.66
N GLY A 134 3.14 -2.49 16.60
CA GLY A 134 4.28 -3.22 16.00
C GLY A 134 3.90 -4.52 15.29
N THR A 135 2.63 -4.70 14.95
CA THR A 135 2.11 -5.87 14.22
C THR A 135 1.31 -5.42 13.01
N LEU A 136 1.59 -6.04 11.87
CA LEU A 136 0.78 -6.00 10.66
C LEU A 136 0.09 -7.35 10.52
N LEU A 137 -1.18 -7.35 10.16
CA LEU A 137 -1.96 -8.55 9.91
C LEU A 137 -2.74 -8.40 8.61
N VAL A 138 -2.78 -9.48 7.82
CA VAL A 138 -3.75 -9.68 6.73
C VAL A 138 -4.41 -11.04 6.90
N VAL A 139 -5.73 -11.11 6.66
CA VAL A 139 -6.50 -12.35 6.66
C VAL A 139 -6.94 -12.62 5.22
N VAL A 140 -6.61 -13.80 4.70
CA VAL A 140 -6.88 -14.21 3.32
C VAL A 140 -7.60 -15.56 3.30
N ASP A 141 -8.11 -15.95 2.13
CA ASP A 141 -8.65 -17.30 1.93
C ASP A 141 -7.57 -18.36 2.22
N ARG A 142 -7.96 -19.52 2.75
CA ARG A 142 -7.02 -20.60 3.07
C ARG A 142 -6.20 -21.06 1.86
N LEU A 143 -6.76 -21.05 0.66
CA LEU A 143 -6.07 -21.45 -0.57
C LEU A 143 -5.00 -20.44 -0.99
N GLU A 144 -5.14 -19.18 -0.58
CA GLU A 144 -4.21 -18.10 -0.92
C GLU A 144 -3.06 -17.97 0.08
N GLY A 145 -3.19 -18.54 1.28
CA GLY A 145 -2.27 -18.31 2.41
C GLY A 145 -0.77 -18.45 2.07
N ALA A 146 -0.40 -19.46 1.29
CA ALA A 146 1.00 -19.66 0.91
C ALA A 146 1.52 -18.63 -0.10
N ASN A 147 0.67 -18.12 -0.99
CA ASN A 147 1.04 -17.06 -1.94
C ASN A 147 1.08 -15.72 -1.22
N ALA A 148 0.05 -15.42 -0.44
CA ALA A 148 -0.01 -14.20 0.35
C ALA A 148 1.17 -14.07 1.32
N LEU A 149 1.63 -15.17 1.94
CA LEU A 149 2.83 -15.15 2.79
C LEU A 149 4.06 -14.65 2.03
N ARG A 150 4.30 -15.19 0.82
CA ARG A 150 5.45 -14.79 0.00
C ARG A 150 5.34 -13.34 -0.44
N GLU A 151 4.15 -12.88 -0.82
CA GLU A 151 3.94 -11.48 -1.20
C GLU A 151 4.14 -10.52 -0.03
N VAL A 152 3.71 -10.90 1.17
CA VAL A 152 3.98 -10.12 2.39
C VAL A 152 5.49 -10.03 2.64
N GLU A 153 6.22 -11.14 2.57
CA GLU A 153 7.69 -11.14 2.72
C GLU A 153 8.36 -10.24 1.67
N ASN A 154 8.06 -10.46 0.39
CA ASN A 154 8.61 -9.69 -0.73
C ASN A 154 8.32 -8.19 -0.60
N ALA A 155 7.10 -7.80 -0.20
CA ALA A 155 6.73 -6.40 -0.04
C ALA A 155 7.51 -5.71 1.09
N LEU A 156 7.81 -6.45 2.17
CA LEU A 156 8.51 -5.92 3.33
C LEU A 156 10.04 -5.84 3.14
N GLU A 157 10.59 -6.50 2.11
CA GLU A 157 11.99 -6.31 1.69
C GLU A 157 12.26 -4.95 1.03
N GLY A 158 11.23 -4.23 0.58
CA GLY A 158 11.39 -3.00 -0.18
C GLY A 158 10.22 -2.05 -0.09
N VAL A 159 9.95 -1.54 1.12
CA VAL A 159 8.87 -0.57 1.36
C VAL A 159 9.30 0.81 0.86
N PRO A 160 8.50 1.49 0.00
CA PRO A 160 8.81 2.84 -0.43
C PRO A 160 8.88 3.83 0.74
N THR A 161 9.92 4.64 0.80
CA THR A 161 10.02 5.76 1.74
C THR A 161 9.19 6.93 1.22
N LEU A 162 8.55 7.71 2.11
CA LEU A 162 7.76 8.88 1.73
C LEU A 162 8.61 10.13 1.57
#